data_AF-A0A0N0V7K3-F1
#
_entry.id   AF-A0A0N0V7K3-F1
#
_cell.length_a   1.000
_cell.length_b   1.000
_cell.length_c   1.000
_cell.angle_alpha   90.00
_cell.angle_beta   90.00
_cell.angle_gamma   90.00
#
_symmetry.space_group_name_H-M   'P 1'
#
loop_
_entity.id
_entity.type
_entity.pdbx_description
1 polymer ?
#
loop_
_entity_poly.entity_id
_entity_poly.type
_entity_poly.pdbx_seq_one_letter_code
_entity_poly.pdbx_strand_id
1 'polypeptide(L)'
;MEAATGSRLLGEIEEMSLEEVLRDLRSSLTSDPNVLGVRTQFQQPQIQPRKLTHISPLDGIATTHFHTTKTAGIGISGRHLPLLYKVVSNLVSPPHLYAILVIDIEGRFDATRLTCLPSHMRHVYIQRPARSDPEHIRALVAEAGVILLYGDVARASAGREWWGTVVVGGLGYGDISAGWKGWLRVDRENVRGFASSISAEEALDQKEQRQDVVDTAGWAATSQWGGFTFKDGDEDASEERVRKWEDVDNLEQVDNNGE
;
A
#
# COMPACT_ATOMS: atom_id res chain seq x y z
N MET A 1 -57.40 -7.85 35.41
CA MET A 1 -57.41 -6.60 34.63
C MET A 1 -56.01 -5.96 34.71
N GLU A 2 -54.97 -6.67 34.26
CA GLU A 2 -53.54 -6.23 34.43
C GLU A 2 -52.61 -6.58 33.25
N ALA A 3 -53.12 -7.17 32.16
CA ALA A 3 -52.29 -7.51 31.00
C ALA A 3 -52.24 -6.41 29.91
N ALA A 4 -53.08 -5.37 30.03
CA ALA A 4 -53.23 -4.33 29.00
C ALA A 4 -52.34 -3.10 29.20
N THR A 5 -51.69 -2.97 30.36
CA THR A 5 -50.90 -1.77 30.71
C THR A 5 -49.43 -1.90 30.32
N GLY A 6 -48.92 -3.13 30.14
CA GLY A 6 -47.52 -3.40 29.80
C GLY A 6 -47.15 -3.23 28.32
N SER A 7 -48.10 -3.34 27.38
CA SER A 7 -47.81 -3.18 25.94
C SER A 7 -47.76 -1.72 25.50
N ARG A 8 -48.28 -0.79 26.31
CA ARG A 8 -48.28 0.65 26.02
C ARG A 8 -47.00 1.37 26.47
N LEU A 9 -46.16 0.71 27.28
CA LEU A 9 -44.90 1.27 27.79
C LEU A 9 -43.65 0.85 26.99
N LEU A 10 -43.79 0.00 25.97
CA LEU A 10 -42.70 -0.42 25.09
C LEU A 10 -42.90 0.01 23.62
N GLY A 11 -43.98 0.75 23.32
CA GLY A 11 -44.25 1.30 21.99
C GLY A 11 -43.60 2.67 21.73
N GLU A 12 -42.92 3.23 22.73
CA GLU A 12 -42.28 4.56 22.66
C GLU A 12 -40.74 4.48 22.71
N ILE A 13 -40.15 3.31 22.42
CA ILE A 13 -38.71 3.25 22.13
C ILE A 13 -38.55 3.56 20.65
N GLU A 14 -38.33 4.83 20.36
CA GLU A 14 -37.95 5.28 19.02
C GLU A 14 -36.59 4.66 18.68
N GLU A 15 -36.59 3.70 17.75
CA GLU A 15 -35.37 3.09 17.21
C GLU A 15 -34.59 4.14 16.42
N MET A 16 -33.77 4.93 17.10
CA MET A 16 -32.88 5.87 16.43
C MET A 16 -31.90 5.07 15.57
N SER A 17 -31.73 5.49 14.33
CA SER A 17 -30.71 4.92 13.46
C SER A 17 -29.31 5.19 14.06
N LEU A 18 -28.37 4.28 13.83
CA LEU A 18 -26.99 4.44 14.32
C LEU A 18 -26.38 5.76 13.82
N GLU A 19 -26.80 6.19 12.63
CA GLU A 19 -26.40 7.44 11.99
C GLU A 19 -26.91 8.67 12.74
N GLU A 20 -28.09 8.61 13.36
CA GLU A 20 -28.66 9.68 14.19
C GLU A 20 -27.95 9.75 15.54
N VAL A 21 -27.70 8.61 16.19
CA VAL A 21 -26.91 8.54 17.43
C VAL A 21 -25.51 9.16 17.23
N LEU A 22 -24.85 8.84 16.11
CA LEU A 22 -23.53 9.36 15.79
C LEU A 22 -23.54 10.85 15.44
N ARG A 23 -24.63 11.36 14.86
CA ARG A 23 -24.81 12.78 14.55
C ARG A 23 -24.99 13.59 15.83
N ASP A 24 -25.79 13.09 16.76
CA ASP A 24 -26.08 13.75 18.03
C ASP A 24 -24.86 13.76 18.96
N LEU A 25 -24.05 12.70 18.93
CA LEU A 25 -22.79 12.68 19.66
C LEU A 25 -21.78 13.72 19.11
N ARG A 26 -21.71 13.88 17.78
CA ARG A 26 -20.82 14.85 17.13
C ARG A 26 -21.27 16.30 17.37
N SER A 27 -22.57 16.56 17.38
CA SER A 27 -23.11 17.89 17.69
C SER A 27 -22.92 18.27 19.17
N SER A 28 -23.06 17.30 20.08
CA SER A 28 -22.79 17.48 21.51
C SER A 28 -21.31 17.83 21.79
N LEU A 29 -20.36 17.21 21.08
CA LEU A 29 -18.93 17.45 21.27
C LEU A 29 -18.41 18.78 20.70
N THR A 30 -19.19 19.49 19.89
CA THR A 30 -18.77 20.74 19.23
C THR A 30 -19.35 22.01 19.88
N SER A 31 -20.14 21.86 20.94
CA SER A 31 -20.85 22.96 21.61
C SER A 31 -20.20 23.38 22.93
N ASP A 32 -18.89 23.66 22.94
CA ASP A 32 -18.25 24.27 24.12
C ASP A 32 -17.11 25.22 23.68
N PRO A 33 -17.31 26.56 23.69
CA PRO A 33 -16.36 27.51 23.11
C PRO A 33 -15.27 27.98 24.09
N ASN A 34 -15.07 27.35 25.25
CA ASN A 34 -14.18 27.92 26.27
C ASN A 34 -13.40 26.91 27.11
N VAL A 35 -12.49 26.15 26.49
CA VAL A 35 -11.35 25.54 27.21
C VAL A 35 -10.09 25.57 26.32
N LEU A 36 -9.25 26.58 26.54
CA LEU A 36 -7.82 26.53 26.23
C LEU A 36 -7.19 25.46 27.12
N GLY A 37 -7.04 24.25 26.58
CA GLY A 37 -6.42 23.14 27.29
C GLY A 37 -5.98 22.10 26.28
N VAL A 38 -4.69 21.78 26.31
CA VAL A 38 -4.01 20.70 25.59
C VAL A 38 -4.90 19.46 25.55
N ARG A 39 -5.63 19.26 24.45
CA ARG A 39 -6.35 18.01 24.18
C ARG A 39 -5.55 17.25 23.16
N THR A 40 -4.84 16.25 23.67
CA THR A 40 -4.43 15.02 22.99
C THR A 40 -5.63 14.51 22.18
N GLN A 41 -5.75 14.98 20.95
CA GLN A 41 -6.54 14.33 19.93
C GLN A 41 -5.82 13.05 19.56
N PHE A 42 -5.96 12.02 20.39
CA PHE A 42 -6.01 10.66 19.87
C PHE A 42 -7.30 10.59 19.04
N GLN A 43 -7.23 11.17 17.83
CA GLN A 43 -8.21 10.89 16.81
C GLN A 43 -8.21 9.37 16.65
N GLN A 44 -9.38 8.78 16.91
CA GLN A 44 -9.77 7.51 16.30
C GLN A 44 -9.18 7.47 14.88
N PRO A 45 -8.63 6.34 14.41
CA PRO A 45 -8.21 6.23 13.03
C PRO A 45 -9.42 6.57 12.16
N GLN A 46 -9.44 7.80 11.66
CA GLN A 46 -10.39 8.24 10.65
C GLN A 46 -10.28 7.18 9.58
N ILE A 47 -11.41 6.57 9.21
CA ILE A 47 -11.46 5.62 8.11
C ILE A 47 -11.12 6.46 6.87
N GLN A 48 -9.82 6.57 6.59
CA GLN A 48 -9.30 7.38 5.50
C GLN A 48 -9.82 6.78 4.20
N PRO A 49 -10.15 7.60 3.18
CA PRO A 49 -10.37 7.10 1.84
C PRO A 49 -9.19 6.20 1.46
N ARG A 50 -9.50 4.99 0.96
CA ARG A 50 -8.47 3.99 0.68
C ARG A 50 -7.46 4.57 -0.30
N LYS A 51 -6.19 4.57 0.09
CA LYS A 51 -5.09 5.00 -0.78
C LYS A 51 -4.90 3.96 -1.87
N LEU A 52 -4.88 4.42 -3.11
CA LEU A 52 -4.64 3.57 -4.27
C LEU A 52 -3.14 3.32 -4.41
N THR A 53 -2.77 2.06 -4.64
CA THR A 53 -1.40 1.69 -5.01
C THR A 53 -1.13 1.92 -6.50
N HIS A 54 -2.19 2.16 -7.28
CA HIS A 54 -2.20 2.25 -8.73
C HIS A 54 -1.71 0.96 -9.41
N ILE A 55 -1.80 -0.17 -8.70
CA ILE A 55 -1.64 -1.52 -9.24
C ILE A 55 -3.04 -2.11 -9.25
N SER A 56 -3.72 -2.07 -10.40
CA SER A 56 -5.16 -2.40 -10.50
C SER A 56 -5.56 -3.73 -9.84
N PRO A 57 -4.81 -4.85 -10.02
CA PRO A 57 -5.12 -6.09 -9.32
C PRO A 57 -5.00 -5.98 -7.79
N LEU A 58 -3.98 -5.26 -7.29
CA LEU A 58 -3.77 -5.06 -5.85
C LEU A 58 -4.88 -4.18 -5.26
N ASP A 59 -5.26 -3.11 -5.94
CA ASP A 59 -6.32 -2.19 -5.50
C ASP A 59 -7.69 -2.89 -5.49
N GLY A 60 -7.96 -3.78 -6.46
CA GLY A 60 -9.17 -4.60 -6.49
C GLY A 60 -9.24 -5.60 -5.32
N ILE A 61 -8.13 -6.27 -5.01
CA ILE A 61 -8.05 -7.20 -3.87
C ILE A 61 -8.19 -6.43 -2.54
N ALA A 62 -7.47 -5.32 -2.36
CA ALA A 62 -7.57 -4.47 -1.18
C ALA A 62 -9.00 -3.92 -1.00
N THR A 63 -9.67 -3.62 -2.12
CA THR A 63 -11.05 -3.19 -2.13
C THR A 63 -11.98 -4.29 -1.62
N THR A 64 -11.81 -5.51 -2.12
CA THR A 64 -12.62 -6.65 -1.68
C THR A 64 -12.36 -6.96 -0.20
N HIS A 65 -11.09 -6.97 0.23
CA HIS A 65 -10.69 -7.17 1.62
C HIS A 65 -11.44 -6.24 2.57
N PHE A 66 -11.37 -4.92 2.37
CA PHE A 66 -12.03 -4.00 3.30
C PHE A 66 -13.56 -4.07 3.20
N HIS A 67 -14.14 -4.40 2.04
CA HIS A 67 -15.59 -4.60 1.99
C HIS A 67 -16.03 -5.72 2.93
N THR A 68 -15.24 -6.81 3.01
CA THR A 68 -15.47 -7.95 3.88
C THR A 68 -15.09 -7.71 5.35
N THR A 69 -13.91 -7.13 5.63
CA THR A 69 -13.34 -7.09 6.99
C THR A 69 -13.48 -5.74 7.69
N LYS A 70 -13.85 -4.68 6.94
CA LYS A 70 -13.82 -3.28 7.39
C LYS A 70 -12.47 -2.83 7.94
N THR A 71 -11.39 -3.54 7.61
CA THR A 71 -10.03 -3.22 8.04
C THR A 71 -9.30 -2.54 6.90
N ALA A 72 -8.78 -1.33 7.14
CA ALA A 72 -8.01 -0.57 6.17
C ALA A 72 -6.54 -1.05 6.09
N GLY A 73 -5.85 -0.65 5.02
CA GLY A 73 -4.45 -0.96 4.79
C GLY A 73 -4.19 -2.33 4.17
N ILE A 74 -2.98 -2.47 3.61
CA ILE A 74 -2.53 -3.68 2.94
C ILE A 74 -1.54 -4.41 3.85
N GLY A 75 -1.90 -5.60 4.30
CA GLY A 75 -1.01 -6.47 5.08
C GLY A 75 -0.38 -7.50 4.15
N ILE A 76 0.94 -7.45 3.97
CA ILE A 76 1.70 -8.35 3.09
C ILE A 76 2.50 -9.34 3.93
N SER A 77 2.44 -10.64 3.61
CA SER A 77 3.21 -11.70 4.24
C SER A 77 4.03 -12.50 3.21
N GLY A 78 4.86 -13.44 3.68
CA GLY A 78 5.75 -14.21 2.81
C GLY A 78 6.96 -13.39 2.33
N ARG A 79 7.33 -13.57 1.07
CA ARG A 79 8.42 -12.84 0.40
C ARG A 79 7.94 -11.45 -0.03
N HIS A 80 7.68 -10.56 0.93
CA HIS A 80 7.02 -9.27 0.71
C HIS A 80 7.85 -8.22 -0.05
N LEU A 81 9.19 -8.27 0.01
CA LEU A 81 10.06 -7.21 -0.52
C LEU A 81 9.88 -6.93 -2.03
N PRO A 82 9.78 -7.92 -2.94
CA PRO A 82 9.54 -7.67 -4.36
C PRO A 82 8.27 -6.86 -4.62
N LEU A 83 7.16 -7.19 -3.93
CA LEU A 83 5.92 -6.43 -4.07
C LEU A 83 6.08 -5.01 -3.52
N LEU A 84 6.78 -4.85 -2.39
CA LEU A 84 7.07 -3.52 -1.85
C LEU A 84 7.89 -2.67 -2.82
N TYR A 85 8.93 -3.24 -3.45
CA TYR A 85 9.73 -2.51 -4.44
C TYR A 85 8.89 -2.10 -5.65
N LYS A 86 8.01 -2.98 -6.15
CA LYS A 86 7.08 -2.64 -7.26
C LYS A 86 6.12 -1.52 -6.85
N VAL A 87 5.47 -1.62 -5.69
CA VAL A 87 4.52 -0.61 -5.19
C VAL A 87 5.22 0.74 -4.97
N VAL A 88 6.35 0.76 -4.25
CA VAL A 88 7.07 2.00 -3.96
C VAL A 88 7.58 2.64 -5.26
N SER A 89 8.16 1.86 -6.17
CA SER A 89 8.63 2.38 -7.46
C SER A 89 7.50 2.95 -8.30
N ASN A 90 6.34 2.28 -8.35
CA ASN A 90 5.15 2.76 -9.07
C ASN A 90 4.66 4.11 -8.51
N LEU A 91 4.53 4.20 -7.20
CA LEU A 91 3.99 5.39 -6.54
C LEU A 91 4.89 6.63 -6.68
N VAL A 92 6.22 6.48 -6.61
CA VAL A 92 7.14 7.64 -6.68
C VAL A 92 7.50 8.08 -8.11
N SER A 93 7.19 7.26 -9.10
CA SER A 93 7.47 7.52 -10.52
C SER A 93 6.30 8.25 -11.19
N PRO A 94 6.51 8.86 -12.38
CA PRO A 94 5.39 9.33 -13.19
C PRO A 94 4.43 8.17 -13.52
N PRO A 95 3.12 8.42 -13.61
CA PRO A 95 2.45 9.72 -13.49
C PRO A 95 2.11 10.13 -12.04
N HIS A 96 2.41 9.28 -11.04
CA HIS A 96 1.90 9.41 -9.68
C HIS A 96 2.69 10.39 -8.81
N LEU A 97 4.02 10.36 -8.91
CA LEU A 97 4.92 11.35 -8.30
C LEU A 97 4.68 11.56 -6.78
N TYR A 98 4.38 10.50 -6.04
CA TYR A 98 4.20 10.59 -4.59
C TYR A 98 5.52 10.70 -3.81
N ALA A 99 5.40 11.09 -2.54
CA ALA A 99 6.41 10.88 -1.49
C ALA A 99 5.94 9.82 -0.47
N ILE A 100 6.87 9.00 0.01
CA ILE A 100 6.58 7.81 0.84
C ILE A 100 7.60 7.67 1.98
N LEU A 101 7.16 7.20 3.15
CA LEU A 101 8.04 6.76 4.26
C LEU A 101 8.03 5.24 4.35
N VAL A 102 9.21 4.68 4.45
CA VAL A 102 9.44 3.28 4.79
C VAL A 102 10.03 3.22 6.19
N ILE A 103 9.29 2.65 7.14
CA ILE A 103 9.79 2.31 8.47
C ILE A 103 10.31 0.87 8.40
N ASP A 104 11.62 0.72 8.28
CA ASP A 104 12.30 -0.56 8.11
C ASP A 104 12.84 -1.07 9.44
N ILE A 105 12.02 -1.83 10.15
CA ILE A 105 12.34 -2.38 11.47
C ILE A 105 13.35 -3.52 11.36
N GLU A 106 13.30 -4.27 10.25
CA GLU A 106 14.15 -5.44 10.03
C GLU A 106 15.49 -5.11 9.37
N GLY A 107 15.68 -3.87 8.90
CA GLY A 107 16.88 -3.46 8.16
C GLY A 107 17.04 -4.15 6.81
N ARG A 108 15.94 -4.69 6.26
CA ARG A 108 15.93 -5.55 5.06
C ARG A 108 15.50 -4.81 3.80
N PHE A 109 14.95 -3.61 3.93
CA PHE A 109 14.56 -2.80 2.78
C PHE A 109 15.80 -2.17 2.16
N ASP A 110 16.03 -2.44 0.88
CA ASP A 110 17.17 -1.96 0.11
C ASP A 110 16.69 -1.05 -1.02
N ALA A 111 16.96 0.26 -0.87
CA ALA A 111 16.55 1.27 -1.84
C ALA A 111 17.14 1.05 -3.23
N THR A 112 18.27 0.35 -3.35
CA THR A 112 18.92 0.08 -4.66
C THR A 112 18.10 -0.88 -5.53
N ARG A 113 17.11 -1.57 -4.95
CA ARG A 113 16.19 -2.46 -5.66
C ARG A 113 14.96 -1.75 -6.22
N LEU A 114 14.82 -0.45 -5.98
CA LEU A 114 13.77 0.35 -6.62
C LEU A 114 14.10 0.52 -8.09
N THR A 115 13.09 0.38 -8.95
CA THR A 115 13.23 0.47 -10.41
C THR A 115 12.97 1.88 -10.95
N CYS A 116 12.62 2.84 -10.09
CA CYS A 116 12.42 4.23 -10.47
C CYS A 116 13.75 4.95 -10.74
N LEU A 117 13.73 6.02 -11.55
CA LEU A 117 14.93 6.84 -11.76
C LEU A 117 15.46 7.41 -10.42
N PRO A 118 16.78 7.65 -10.29
CA PRO A 118 17.36 8.22 -9.08
C PRO A 118 16.72 9.56 -8.64
N SER A 119 16.23 10.36 -9.61
CA SER A 119 15.50 11.60 -9.36
C SER A 119 14.15 11.40 -8.65
N HIS A 120 13.55 10.21 -8.75
CA HIS A 120 12.33 9.83 -8.03
C HIS A 120 12.66 9.14 -6.68
N MET A 121 13.77 8.42 -6.61
CA MET A 121 14.20 7.72 -5.39
C MET A 121 14.40 8.66 -4.18
N ARG A 122 14.81 9.92 -4.41
CA ARG A 122 14.96 10.93 -3.33
C ARG A 122 13.66 11.28 -2.58
N HIS A 123 12.51 10.80 -3.06
CA HIS A 123 11.20 11.00 -2.43
C HIS A 123 10.74 9.77 -1.63
N VAL A 124 11.59 8.74 -1.53
CA VAL A 124 11.43 7.60 -0.62
C VAL A 124 12.28 7.86 0.62
N TYR A 125 11.63 8.14 1.73
CA TYR A 125 12.28 8.34 3.02
C TYR A 125 12.33 7.01 3.75
N ILE A 126 13.47 6.67 4.33
CA ILE A 126 13.64 5.40 5.03
C ILE A 126 14.08 5.70 6.46
N GLN A 127 13.30 5.20 7.42
CA GLN A 127 13.62 5.27 8.83
C GLN A 127 13.85 3.85 9.36
N ARG A 128 15.00 3.63 9.99
CA ARG A 128 15.35 2.38 10.66
C ARG A 128 15.42 2.62 12.16
N PRO A 129 14.30 2.47 12.89
CA PRO A 129 14.27 2.76 14.32
C PRO A 129 15.09 1.70 15.09
N ALA A 130 15.84 2.15 16.10
CA ALA A 130 16.61 1.25 16.96
C ALA A 130 15.71 0.42 17.89
N ARG A 131 14.47 0.90 18.14
CA ARG A 131 13.47 0.22 18.96
C ARG A 131 12.34 -0.27 18.07
N SER A 132 11.94 -1.51 18.29
CA SER A 132 10.84 -2.17 17.57
C SER A 132 9.60 -2.32 18.44
N ASP A 133 9.49 -1.55 19.54
CA ASP A 133 8.34 -1.65 20.42
C ASP A 133 7.06 -1.10 19.73
N PRO A 134 5.90 -1.75 19.90
CA PRO A 134 4.73 -1.42 19.09
C PRO A 134 4.17 -0.01 19.31
N GLU A 135 4.34 0.55 20.51
CA GLU A 135 3.90 1.90 20.84
C GLU A 135 4.77 2.95 20.15
N HIS A 136 6.09 2.76 20.15
CA HIS A 136 7.02 3.62 19.42
C HIS A 136 6.75 3.58 17.92
N ILE A 137 6.54 2.40 17.32
CA ILE A 137 6.22 2.32 15.88
C ILE A 137 4.90 3.03 15.56
N ARG A 138 3.88 2.90 16.42
CA ARG A 138 2.62 3.62 16.25
C ARG A 138 2.81 5.13 16.33
N ALA A 139 3.64 5.61 17.26
CA ALA A 139 3.99 7.03 17.37
C ALA A 139 4.69 7.52 16.10
N LEU A 140 5.67 6.77 15.57
CA LEU A 140 6.35 7.11 14.31
C LEU A 140 5.37 7.19 13.13
N VAL A 141 4.45 6.24 13.01
CA VAL A 141 3.42 6.26 11.95
C VAL A 141 2.48 7.46 12.11
N ALA A 142 2.11 7.82 13.34
CA ALA A 142 1.27 8.99 13.61
C ALA A 142 1.98 10.32 13.30
N GLU A 143 3.29 10.39 13.53
CA GLU A 143 4.11 11.58 13.29
C GLU A 143 4.58 11.71 11.83
N ALA A 144 4.56 10.61 11.06
CA ALA A 144 5.08 10.55 9.69
C ALA A 144 4.54 11.68 8.80
N GLY A 145 3.24 11.93 8.85
CA GLY A 145 2.60 12.99 8.07
C GLY A 145 3.14 14.39 8.41
N VAL A 146 3.37 14.67 9.70
CA VAL A 146 3.91 15.97 10.15
C VAL A 146 5.35 16.14 9.68
N ILE A 147 6.17 15.10 9.85
CA ILE A 147 7.58 15.13 9.44
C ILE A 147 7.70 15.33 7.93
N LEU A 148 6.83 14.72 7.14
CA LEU A 148 6.98 14.71 5.68
C LEU A 148 6.29 15.87 4.98
N LEU A 149 5.29 16.48 5.62
CA LEU A 149 4.65 17.69 5.12
C LEU A 149 5.37 18.97 5.57
N TYR A 150 5.96 18.97 6.77
CA TYR A 150 6.50 20.20 7.39
C TYR A 150 7.96 20.11 7.82
N GLY A 151 8.58 18.92 7.80
CA GLY A 151 9.97 18.75 8.20
C GLY A 151 10.97 19.14 7.11
N ASP A 152 12.08 19.73 7.51
CA ASP A 152 13.16 20.15 6.60
C ASP A 152 13.74 18.99 5.78
N VAL A 153 13.74 17.78 6.37
CA VAL A 153 14.20 16.54 5.72
C VAL A 153 13.42 16.23 4.45
N ALA A 154 12.15 16.62 4.40
CA ALA A 154 11.23 16.32 3.30
C ALA A 154 11.11 17.45 2.28
N ARG A 155 11.87 18.53 2.43
CA ARG A 155 11.77 19.74 1.60
C ARG A 155 11.96 19.46 0.11
N ALA A 156 12.75 18.45 -0.25
CA ALA A 156 12.90 18.02 -1.65
C ALA A 156 11.59 17.49 -2.26
N SER A 157 10.64 17.05 -1.44
CA SER A 157 9.32 16.54 -1.82
C SER A 157 8.19 17.56 -1.70
N ALA A 158 8.45 18.86 -1.44
CA ALA A 158 7.40 19.85 -1.18
C ALA A 158 6.35 20.01 -2.31
N GLY A 159 6.69 19.63 -3.55
CA GLY A 159 5.77 19.64 -4.69
C GLY A 159 5.05 18.32 -4.95
N ARG A 160 5.16 17.33 -4.06
CA ARG A 160 4.57 16.00 -4.21
C ARG A 160 3.53 15.75 -3.14
N GLU A 161 2.47 15.04 -3.52
CA GLU A 161 1.52 14.55 -2.55
C GLU A 161 2.16 13.47 -1.67
N TRP A 162 1.83 13.51 -0.39
CA TRP A 162 2.18 12.47 0.56
C TRP A 162 1.25 11.28 0.38
N TRP A 163 1.80 10.12 -0.02
CA TRP A 163 0.99 8.92 -0.15
C TRP A 163 0.73 8.30 1.22
N GLY A 164 1.77 7.87 1.94
CA GLY A 164 1.56 7.10 3.16
C GLY A 164 2.82 6.42 3.70
N THR A 165 2.59 5.61 4.74
CA THR A 165 3.65 4.90 5.46
C THR A 165 3.63 3.41 5.14
N VAL A 166 4.78 2.89 4.75
CA VAL A 166 5.07 1.45 4.60
C VAL A 166 5.87 0.99 5.81
N VAL A 167 5.40 0.00 6.55
CA VAL A 167 6.12 -0.59 7.68
C VAL A 167 6.64 -1.96 7.29
N VAL A 168 7.96 -2.15 7.35
CA VAL A 168 8.63 -3.41 7.06
C VAL A 168 9.07 -4.06 8.36
N GLY A 169 8.42 -5.17 8.68
CA GLY A 169 8.54 -5.88 9.95
C GLY A 169 7.51 -5.45 11.00
N GLY A 170 7.49 -6.17 12.11
CA GLY A 170 6.64 -5.83 13.26
C GLY A 170 5.14 -6.11 13.09
N LEU A 171 4.30 -5.37 13.81
CA LEU A 171 2.86 -5.59 13.93
C LEU A 171 2.05 -4.57 13.12
N GLY A 172 1.65 -4.87 11.88
CA GLY A 172 0.42 -4.35 11.25
C GLY A 172 0.13 -2.85 11.28
N TYR A 173 1.15 -1.97 11.31
CA TYR A 173 0.97 -0.51 11.30
C TYR A 173 1.18 0.09 9.92
N GLY A 174 0.61 1.27 9.67
CA GLY A 174 0.76 2.01 8.42
C GLY A 174 -0.27 1.67 7.35
N ASP A 175 -0.13 2.30 6.19
CA ASP A 175 -0.97 2.10 5.02
C ASP A 175 -0.65 0.76 4.34
N ILE A 176 0.64 0.38 4.36
CA ILE A 176 1.12 -0.96 4.02
C ILE A 176 1.93 -1.48 5.20
N SER A 177 1.63 -2.70 5.64
CA SER A 177 2.43 -3.42 6.63
C SER A 177 2.95 -4.71 6.02
N ALA A 178 4.23 -4.98 6.15
CA ALA A 178 4.86 -6.20 5.66
C ALA A 178 5.39 -7.00 6.85
N GLY A 179 4.82 -8.18 7.08
CA GLY A 179 5.16 -9.03 8.20
C GLY A 179 4.38 -10.34 8.20
N TRP A 180 4.65 -11.20 9.19
CA TRP A 180 4.10 -12.54 9.25
C TRP A 180 2.56 -12.61 9.39
N LYS A 181 1.90 -11.53 9.82
CA LYS A 181 0.43 -11.43 9.94
C LYS A 181 -0.27 -10.84 8.71
N GLY A 182 0.44 -10.55 7.63
CA GLY A 182 -0.17 -9.99 6.42
C GLY A 182 -1.16 -10.95 5.76
N TRP A 183 -2.29 -10.40 5.30
CA TRP A 183 -3.38 -11.15 4.68
C TRP A 183 -3.15 -11.43 3.17
N LEU A 184 -2.22 -10.71 2.53
CA LEU A 184 -1.76 -10.93 1.16
C LEU A 184 -0.40 -11.62 1.18
N ARG A 185 -0.35 -12.89 0.80
CA ARG A 185 0.88 -13.68 0.80
C ARG A 185 1.61 -13.55 -0.54
N VAL A 186 2.88 -13.19 -0.49
CA VAL A 186 3.75 -13.15 -1.67
C VAL A 186 4.70 -14.35 -1.66
N ASP A 187 4.69 -15.13 -2.73
CA ASP A 187 5.61 -16.24 -2.95
C ASP A 187 6.18 -16.17 -4.38
N ARG A 188 7.16 -17.02 -4.69
CA ARG A 188 7.62 -17.16 -6.07
C ARG A 188 6.49 -17.76 -6.90
N GLU A 189 6.31 -17.29 -8.13
CA GLU A 189 5.33 -17.89 -9.04
C GLU A 189 5.62 -19.39 -9.18
N ASN A 190 4.55 -20.19 -9.18
CA ASN A 190 4.68 -21.63 -9.17
C ASN A 190 5.22 -22.13 -10.52
N VAL A 191 6.48 -22.54 -10.54
CA VAL A 191 7.08 -23.23 -11.69
C VAL A 191 6.77 -24.71 -11.58
N ARG A 192 6.17 -25.26 -12.64
CA ARG A 192 5.81 -26.68 -12.69
C ARG A 192 7.03 -27.56 -12.40
N GLY A 193 6.88 -28.45 -11.42
CA GLY A 193 7.93 -29.40 -11.03
C GLY A 193 8.31 -30.39 -12.15
N PHE A 194 9.28 -31.25 -11.85
CA PHE A 194 9.58 -32.40 -12.72
C PHE A 194 8.35 -33.30 -12.83
N ALA A 195 8.10 -33.83 -14.04
CA ALA A 195 7.06 -34.83 -14.20
C ALA A 195 7.44 -36.05 -13.34
N SER A 196 6.48 -36.65 -12.65
CA SER A 196 6.73 -37.78 -11.74
C SER A 196 7.35 -39.01 -12.42
N SER A 197 7.39 -39.03 -13.75
CA SER A 197 7.92 -40.11 -14.59
C SER A 197 9.35 -39.89 -15.08
N ILE A 198 9.99 -38.74 -14.78
CA ILE A 198 11.35 -38.46 -15.23
C ILE A 198 12.39 -39.06 -14.27
N SER A 199 13.47 -39.61 -14.83
CA SER A 199 14.58 -40.11 -14.02
C SER A 199 15.41 -38.97 -13.41
N ALA A 200 16.22 -39.28 -12.39
CA ALA A 200 17.10 -38.29 -11.76
C ALA A 200 18.19 -37.77 -12.72
N GLU A 201 18.65 -38.61 -13.65
CA GLU A 201 19.67 -38.25 -14.65
C GLU A 201 19.08 -37.29 -15.70
N GLU A 202 17.91 -37.61 -16.25
CA GLU A 202 17.18 -36.72 -17.16
C GLU A 202 16.76 -35.40 -16.49
N ALA A 203 16.51 -35.40 -15.17
CA ALA A 203 16.24 -34.18 -14.41
C ALA A 203 17.48 -33.28 -14.28
N LEU A 204 18.68 -33.86 -14.21
CA LEU A 204 19.94 -33.11 -14.18
C LEU A 204 20.28 -32.52 -15.55
N ASP A 205 20.01 -33.23 -16.63
CA ASP A 205 20.20 -32.72 -18.00
C ASP A 205 19.30 -31.50 -18.30
N GLN A 206 18.12 -31.45 -17.69
CA GLN A 206 17.19 -30.32 -17.81
C GLN A 206 17.45 -29.20 -16.79
N LYS A 207 18.46 -29.32 -15.93
CA LYS A 207 18.68 -28.40 -14.80
C LYS A 207 18.92 -26.96 -15.25
N GLU A 208 19.78 -26.73 -16.22
CA GLU A 208 20.15 -25.38 -16.68
C GLU A 208 18.94 -24.67 -17.31
N GLN A 209 18.25 -25.36 -18.22
CA GLN A 209 17.04 -24.82 -18.87
C GLN A 209 15.92 -24.55 -17.86
N ARG A 210 15.80 -25.36 -16.80
CA ARG A 210 14.80 -25.12 -15.75
C ARG A 210 15.22 -24.05 -14.77
N GLN A 211 16.51 -23.90 -14.51
CA GLN A 211 17.02 -22.79 -13.71
C GLN A 211 16.66 -21.48 -14.40
N ASP A 212 16.81 -21.40 -15.73
CA ASP A 212 16.38 -20.24 -16.52
C ASP A 212 14.86 -19.97 -16.40
N VAL A 213 14.02 -21.01 -16.45
CA VAL A 213 12.57 -20.88 -16.22
C VAL A 213 12.25 -20.38 -14.80
N VAL A 214 12.99 -20.83 -13.78
CA VAL A 214 12.82 -20.39 -12.38
C VAL A 214 13.30 -18.97 -12.17
N ASP A 215 14.40 -18.60 -12.82
CA ASP A 215 14.98 -17.26 -12.75
C ASP A 215 14.06 -16.25 -13.45
N THR A 216 13.44 -16.65 -14.57
CA THR A 216 12.45 -15.86 -15.32
C THR A 216 11.06 -15.87 -14.67
N ALA A 217 10.80 -16.78 -13.74
CA ALA A 217 9.50 -16.89 -13.06
C ALA A 217 9.18 -15.58 -12.34
N GLY A 218 7.90 -15.20 -12.30
CA GLY A 218 7.47 -14.01 -11.60
C GLY A 218 7.31 -14.23 -10.10
N TRP A 219 6.58 -13.31 -9.50
CA TRP A 219 6.08 -13.36 -8.15
C TRP A 219 4.57 -13.56 -8.21
N ALA A 220 4.01 -14.23 -7.21
CA ALA A 220 2.58 -14.39 -7.05
C ALA A 220 2.15 -13.79 -5.71
N ALA A 221 1.21 -12.85 -5.76
CA ALA A 221 0.55 -12.30 -4.58
C ALA A 221 -0.85 -12.93 -4.48
N THR A 222 -1.15 -13.59 -3.36
CA THR A 222 -2.37 -14.39 -3.19
C THR A 222 -3.04 -14.13 -1.84
N SER A 223 -4.36 -14.13 -1.83
CA SER A 223 -5.20 -14.00 -0.63
C SER A 223 -6.52 -14.72 -0.85
N GLN A 224 -7.36 -14.78 0.18
CA GLN A 224 -8.72 -15.32 0.05
C GLN A 224 -9.65 -14.47 -0.84
N TRP A 225 -9.26 -13.23 -1.17
CA TRP A 225 -10.05 -12.32 -2.03
C TRP A 225 -9.53 -12.25 -3.48
N GLY A 226 -8.52 -13.05 -3.81
CA GLY A 226 -7.93 -13.07 -5.15
C GLY A 226 -6.41 -13.06 -5.12
N GLY A 227 -5.82 -13.04 -6.31
CA GLY A 227 -4.38 -12.97 -6.49
C GLY A 227 -3.98 -12.50 -7.88
N PHE A 228 -2.73 -12.14 -8.03
CA PHE A 228 -2.13 -11.72 -9.29
C PHE A 228 -0.65 -12.09 -9.33
N THR A 229 -0.08 -12.14 -10.54
CA THR A 229 1.35 -12.32 -10.76
C THR A 229 1.99 -11.03 -11.24
N PHE A 230 3.28 -10.86 -10.98
CA PHE A 230 4.07 -9.69 -11.41
C PHE A 230 5.54 -10.08 -11.55
N LYS A 231 6.30 -9.41 -12.43
CA LYS A 231 7.77 -9.57 -12.49
C LYS A 231 8.48 -8.33 -11.96
N ASP A 232 9.76 -8.52 -11.68
CA ASP A 232 10.67 -7.42 -11.36
C ASP A 232 10.93 -6.63 -12.65
N GLY A 233 10.76 -5.31 -12.62
CA GLY A 233 11.07 -4.46 -13.77
C GLY A 233 10.07 -4.52 -14.94
N ASP A 234 8.86 -5.06 -14.75
CA ASP A 234 7.77 -4.80 -15.71
C ASP A 234 7.48 -3.29 -15.70
N GLU A 235 8.12 -2.55 -16.61
CA GLU A 235 7.59 -1.31 -17.17
C GLU A 235 6.20 -1.70 -17.68
N ASP A 236 5.13 -1.21 -17.05
CA ASP A 236 3.81 -1.32 -17.66
C ASP A 236 3.97 -0.79 -19.09
N ALA A 237 3.56 -1.59 -20.07
CA ALA A 237 3.70 -1.34 -21.52
C ALA A 237 3.03 -0.03 -22.01
N SER A 238 2.62 0.84 -21.10
CA SER A 238 2.29 2.24 -21.33
C SER A 238 3.50 3.14 -21.60
N GLU A 239 4.72 2.86 -21.10
CA GLU A 239 5.89 3.71 -21.39
C GLU A 239 6.43 3.51 -22.82
N GLU A 240 6.41 2.29 -23.36
CA GLU A 240 6.71 2.06 -24.79
C GLU A 240 5.72 2.78 -25.71
N ARG A 241 4.47 2.98 -25.25
CA ARG A 241 3.51 3.84 -25.96
C ARG A 241 3.91 5.31 -25.86
N VAL A 242 4.36 5.83 -24.73
CA VAL A 242 4.77 7.25 -24.62
C VAL A 242 6.02 7.53 -25.47
N ARG A 243 7.05 6.68 -25.42
CA ARG A 243 8.26 6.82 -26.27
C ARG A 243 7.93 6.78 -27.76
N LYS A 244 6.94 5.98 -28.17
CA LYS A 244 6.51 5.89 -29.57
C LYS A 244 5.78 7.13 -30.08
N TRP A 245 5.22 7.97 -29.21
CA TRP A 245 4.58 9.23 -29.64
C TRP A 245 5.58 10.38 -29.67
N GLU A 246 6.57 10.40 -28.77
CA GLU A 246 7.66 11.39 -28.78
C GLU A 246 8.55 11.27 -30.03
N ASP A 247 8.75 10.05 -30.56
CA ASP A 247 9.48 9.85 -31.82
C ASP A 247 8.70 10.33 -33.07
N VAL A 248 7.37 10.33 -33.02
CA VAL A 248 6.53 10.78 -34.15
C VAL A 248 6.49 12.30 -34.23
N ASP A 249 6.40 12.99 -33.09
CA ASP A 249 6.39 14.46 -33.04
C ASP A 249 7.76 15.07 -33.41
N ASN A 250 8.86 14.35 -33.21
CA ASN A 250 10.20 14.78 -33.64
C ASN A 250 10.47 14.62 -35.15
N LEU A 251 9.67 13.82 -35.85
CA LEU A 251 9.78 13.65 -37.31
C LEU A 251 9.00 14.71 -38.10
N GLU A 252 8.00 15.37 -37.50
CA GLU A 252 7.21 16.40 -38.18
C GLU A 252 7.78 17.83 -38.07
N GLN A 253 8.88 18.05 -37.33
CA GLN A 253 9.50 19.38 -37.21
C GLN A 253 10.67 19.68 -38.17
N VAL A 254 11.04 18.77 -39.08
CA VAL A 254 12.23 18.95 -39.92
C VAL A 254 11.95 19.61 -41.29
N ASP A 255 10.71 19.70 -41.75
CA ASP A 255 10.41 20.11 -43.15
C ASP A 255 9.90 21.56 -43.34
N ASN A 256 10.12 22.47 -42.40
CA ASN A 256 9.65 23.87 -42.56
C ASN A 256 10.72 24.92 -42.27
N ASN A 257 11.90 24.80 -42.89
CA ASN A 257 12.83 25.92 -43.07
C ASN A 257 13.62 25.76 -44.37
N GLY A 258 13.03 26.22 -45.48
CA GLY A 258 13.73 26.26 -46.76
C GLY A 258 12.88 26.81 -47.90
N GLU A 259 12.71 28.14 -47.92
CA GLU A 259 12.92 29.06 -49.06
C GLU A 259 12.40 30.47 -48.75
#